data_AF-A0A386ZGR1-F1
#
_entry.id   AF-A0A386ZGR1-F1
#
_cell.length_a   1.000
_cell.length_b   1.000
_cell.length_c   1.000
_cell.angle_alpha   90.00
_cell.angle_beta   90.00
_cell.angle_gamma   90.00
#
_symmetry.space_group_name_H-M   'P 1'
#
loop_
_entity.id
_entity.type
_entity.pdbx_description
1 polymer ?
#
loop_
_entity_poly.entity_id
_entity_poly.type
_entity_poly.pdbx_seq_one_letter_code
_entity_poly.pdbx_strand_id
1 'polypeptide(L)'
;MAKMGKMGRRKRSRLITQGLLTSGKEKRADKQVSESKEPTAVAPRAAKAEPKPAPAAQPEPVASGDAPDLQALADRVKARRRENGWTQADVAKNGGPSTGMLSQIERCLMDSPAEEVLAKLDAALEWPAGTAGSILRGTELVGAN
;
A
#
# COMPACT_ATOMS: atom_id res chain seq x y z
N MET A 1 23.37 44.59 29.32
CA MET A 1 22.78 43.23 29.26
C MET A 1 21.49 43.32 28.45
N ALA A 2 21.44 42.71 27.26
CA ALA A 2 20.31 42.83 26.33
C ALA A 2 19.20 41.81 26.64
N LYS A 3 17.92 42.18 26.44
CA LYS A 3 16.89 41.22 26.04
C LYS A 3 15.74 41.86 25.26
N MET A 4 15.74 41.52 23.98
CA MET A 4 14.72 41.72 22.94
C MET A 4 13.51 40.79 23.21
N GLY A 5 12.28 41.30 23.06
CA GLY A 5 11.05 40.52 23.26
C GLY A 5 9.88 40.97 22.38
N LYS A 6 9.95 40.60 21.09
CA LYS A 6 8.88 40.41 20.08
C LYS A 6 7.56 41.20 20.23
N MET A 7 7.43 42.20 19.37
CA MET A 7 6.15 42.79 18.95
C MET A 7 5.60 42.01 17.75
N GLY A 8 4.39 41.45 17.88
CA GLY A 8 3.72 40.69 16.82
C GLY A 8 2.28 41.14 16.62
N ARG A 9 2.04 42.05 15.66
CA ARG A 9 0.70 42.42 15.18
C ARG A 9 0.02 41.22 14.52
N ARG A 10 -1.31 41.08 14.71
CA ARG A 10 -2.29 40.50 13.77
C ARG A 10 -3.70 40.57 14.39
N LYS A 11 -4.47 41.65 14.19
CA LYS A 11 -5.55 41.75 13.17
C LYS A 11 -6.26 40.42 12.92
N ARG A 12 -7.47 40.23 13.46
CA ARG A 12 -8.63 39.60 12.78
C ARG A 12 -9.94 40.19 13.32
N SER A 13 -10.29 41.33 12.74
CA SER A 13 -11.68 41.72 12.54
C SER A 13 -12.35 40.66 11.67
N ARG A 14 -13.57 40.24 12.05
CA ARG A 14 -14.64 39.90 11.10
C ARG A 14 -15.97 39.98 11.84
N LEU A 15 -16.75 40.98 11.43
CA LEU A 15 -18.18 41.08 11.66
C LEU A 15 -18.84 39.75 11.29
N ILE A 16 -19.71 39.25 12.18
CA ILE A 16 -20.62 38.15 11.87
C ILE A 16 -21.92 38.82 11.42
N THR A 17 -22.18 38.67 10.13
CA THR A 17 -23.36 39.13 9.42
C THR A 17 -24.60 38.39 9.93
N GLN A 18 -25.65 39.17 10.18
CA GLN A 18 -27.02 38.74 10.47
C GLN A 18 -27.71 38.29 9.16
N GLY A 19 -28.62 37.32 9.23
CA GLY A 19 -29.49 36.88 8.12
C GLY A 19 -30.05 35.47 8.38
N LEU A 20 -31.09 35.33 9.21
CA LEU A 20 -32.53 35.45 8.93
C LEU A 20 -33.15 34.14 8.38
N LEU A 21 -34.20 33.71 9.09
CA LEU A 21 -35.03 32.53 8.92
C LEU A 21 -35.77 32.50 7.58
N THR A 22 -36.03 31.30 7.05
CA THR A 22 -37.32 30.97 6.40
C THR A 22 -37.54 29.45 6.33
N SER A 23 -38.81 29.08 6.38
CA SER A 23 -39.41 27.77 6.61
C SER A 23 -40.06 27.26 5.31
N GLY A 24 -40.23 25.94 5.17
CA GLY A 24 -41.03 25.27 4.13
C GLY A 24 -40.52 23.85 3.89
N LYS A 25 -41.14 22.76 4.37
CA LYS A 25 -42.50 22.21 4.22
C LYS A 25 -42.72 21.46 2.87
N GLU A 26 -43.07 20.18 3.02
CA GLU A 26 -43.70 19.25 2.06
C GLU A 26 -42.84 18.74 0.90
N LYS A 27 -43.01 17.55 0.30
CA LYS A 27 -43.60 16.21 0.55
C LYS A 27 -43.54 15.55 -0.85
N ARG A 28 -43.50 14.21 -0.90
CA ARG A 28 -43.71 13.33 -2.11
C ARG A 28 -42.55 13.29 -3.11
N ALA A 29 -42.32 12.23 -3.87
CA ALA A 29 -42.75 10.83 -3.87
C ALA A 29 -41.91 10.12 -4.95
N ASP A 30 -41.78 8.80 -4.79
CA ASP A 30 -41.69 7.80 -5.85
C ASP A 30 -40.43 7.64 -6.73
N LYS A 31 -39.96 6.38 -6.71
CA LYS A 31 -39.48 5.56 -7.83
C LYS A 31 -38.05 5.66 -8.38
N GLN A 32 -37.38 4.53 -8.19
CA GLN A 32 -36.74 3.66 -9.20
C GLN A 32 -35.36 4.01 -9.79
N VAL A 33 -34.51 2.97 -9.71
CA VAL A 33 -33.69 2.40 -10.80
C VAL A 33 -32.30 3.02 -11.02
N SER A 34 -31.32 2.22 -10.58
CA SER A 34 -30.16 1.73 -11.33
C SER A 34 -29.11 2.69 -11.89
N GLU A 35 -27.88 2.22 -11.67
CA GLU A 35 -26.76 2.28 -12.61
C GLU A 35 -25.87 3.52 -12.60
N SER A 36 -24.58 3.22 -12.77
CA SER A 36 -23.47 4.12 -13.12
C SER A 36 -22.86 4.96 -12.00
N LYS A 37 -21.73 4.49 -11.47
CA LYS A 37 -20.53 5.33 -11.29
C LYS A 37 -19.24 4.51 -11.44
N GLU A 38 -18.78 4.36 -12.67
CA GLU A 38 -17.39 4.72 -12.97
C GLU A 38 -17.35 6.22 -13.33
N PRO A 39 -16.18 6.86 -13.52
CA PRO A 39 -14.90 6.72 -12.84
C PRO A 39 -14.45 8.10 -12.30
N THR A 40 -13.62 8.17 -11.26
CA THR A 40 -12.86 9.40 -10.99
C THR A 40 -11.39 9.12 -11.22
N ALA A 41 -11.00 9.49 -12.44
CA ALA A 41 -9.63 9.78 -12.78
C ALA A 41 -9.07 10.83 -11.82
N VAL A 42 -7.93 10.50 -11.20
CA VAL A 42 -6.94 11.50 -10.79
C VAL A 42 -5.59 11.03 -11.34
N ALA A 43 -5.31 11.45 -12.57
CA ALA A 43 -3.93 11.60 -13.05
C ALA A 43 -3.37 12.94 -12.51
N PRO A 44 -2.09 13.27 -12.76
CA PRO A 44 -0.88 12.50 -12.45
C PRO A 44 0.03 13.34 -11.54
N ARG A 45 0.89 12.71 -10.73
CA ARG A 45 2.03 13.42 -10.14
C ARG A 45 3.33 12.74 -10.50
N ALA A 46 3.84 13.22 -11.63
CA ALA A 46 5.24 13.36 -12.02
C ALA A 46 6.26 12.45 -11.32
N ALA A 47 6.80 11.55 -12.13
CA ALA A 47 8.07 10.89 -11.96
C ALA A 47 9.18 11.86 -11.49
N LYS A 48 9.98 11.36 -10.55
CA LYS A 48 11.45 11.49 -10.58
C LYS A 48 12.05 10.62 -9.46
N ALA A 49 12.56 9.45 -9.84
CA ALA A 49 13.85 8.93 -9.39
C ALA A 49 14.08 7.51 -9.95
N GLU A 50 14.73 7.44 -11.11
CA GLU A 50 15.73 6.41 -11.40
C GLU A 50 16.99 7.16 -11.87
N PRO A 51 18.24 6.65 -11.74
CA PRO A 51 18.61 5.21 -11.65
C PRO A 51 19.73 4.81 -10.64
N LYS A 52 19.78 3.49 -10.33
CA LYS A 52 20.94 2.57 -10.06
C LYS A 52 21.99 2.91 -8.97
N PRO A 53 22.66 1.91 -8.34
CA PRO A 53 23.17 0.69 -8.98
C PRO A 53 22.70 -0.63 -8.36
N ALA A 54 22.76 -1.66 -9.20
CA ALA A 54 22.92 -3.04 -8.76
C ALA A 54 24.18 -3.13 -7.87
N PRO A 55 24.18 -4.05 -6.91
CA PRO A 55 24.99 -5.24 -7.09
C PRO A 55 24.02 -6.41 -7.27
N ALA A 56 24.15 -7.23 -8.30
CA ALA A 56 25.20 -8.25 -8.35
C ALA A 56 25.33 -8.96 -6.99
N ALA A 57 24.23 -9.54 -6.53
CA ALA A 57 24.27 -10.76 -5.77
C ALA A 57 23.19 -11.64 -6.38
N GLN A 58 23.60 -12.53 -7.29
CA GLN A 58 22.94 -13.82 -7.34
C GLN A 58 23.25 -14.42 -5.97
N PRO A 59 22.28 -14.66 -5.06
CA PRO A 59 22.56 -15.62 -4.01
C PRO A 59 22.60 -16.97 -4.72
N GLU A 60 23.83 -17.46 -4.91
CA GLU A 60 24.13 -18.87 -5.06
C GLU A 60 23.21 -19.68 -4.13
N PRO A 61 22.56 -20.76 -4.59
CA PRO A 61 21.60 -21.50 -3.79
C PRO A 61 22.37 -22.30 -2.73
N VAL A 62 22.62 -21.68 -1.58
CA VAL A 62 23.07 -22.40 -0.40
C VAL A 62 21.85 -23.05 0.25
N ALA A 63 21.57 -24.27 -0.19
CA ALA A 63 20.67 -25.18 0.48
C ALA A 63 21.16 -25.45 1.92
N SER A 64 20.23 -25.39 2.89
CA SER A 64 19.87 -26.53 3.76
C SER A 64 19.29 -26.09 5.11
N GLY A 65 18.02 -26.45 5.35
CA GLY A 65 17.54 -26.91 6.67
C GLY A 65 16.69 -25.93 7.49
N ASP A 66 15.37 -26.14 7.47
CA ASP A 66 14.34 -25.71 8.44
C ASP A 66 14.10 -24.21 8.75
N ALA A 67 15.00 -23.30 8.38
CA ALA A 67 14.81 -21.88 8.67
C ALA A 67 13.95 -21.16 7.61
N PRO A 68 13.04 -20.25 8.00
CA PRO A 68 12.24 -19.47 7.06
C PRO A 68 13.14 -18.53 6.24
N ASP A 69 13.15 -18.69 4.92
CA ASP A 69 13.82 -17.82 3.97
C ASP A 69 12.94 -16.60 3.63
N LEU A 70 12.93 -15.65 4.57
CA LEU A 70 12.18 -14.42 4.40
C LEU A 70 12.78 -13.51 3.33
N GLN A 71 14.08 -13.63 3.06
CA GLN A 71 14.74 -12.84 2.02
C GLN A 71 14.25 -13.26 0.64
N ALA A 72 14.17 -14.57 0.37
CA ALA A 72 13.58 -15.10 -0.85
C ALA A 72 12.12 -14.65 -1.01
N LEU A 73 11.32 -14.69 0.07
CA LEU A 73 9.93 -14.21 0.02
C LEU A 73 9.87 -12.71 -0.31
N ALA A 74 10.66 -11.89 0.38
CA ALA A 74 10.71 -10.45 0.18
C ALA A 74 11.08 -10.09 -1.27
N ASP A 75 12.08 -10.75 -1.83
CA ASP A 75 12.54 -10.48 -3.18
C ASP A 75 11.54 -10.94 -4.24
N ARG A 76 10.89 -12.09 -4.03
CA ARG A 76 9.84 -12.56 -4.94
C ARG A 76 8.60 -11.67 -4.91
N VAL A 77 8.19 -11.20 -3.72
CA VAL A 77 7.10 -10.23 -3.57
C VAL A 77 7.43 -8.93 -4.32
N LYS A 78 8.63 -8.37 -4.13
CA LYS A 78 9.05 -7.15 -4.85
C LYS A 78 9.07 -7.36 -6.37
N ALA A 79 9.62 -8.48 -6.82
CA ALA A 79 9.72 -8.81 -8.24
C ALA A 79 8.32 -8.84 -8.88
N ARG A 80 7.40 -9.63 -8.31
CA ARG A 80 6.03 -9.77 -8.81
C ARG A 80 5.27 -8.44 -8.83
N ARG A 81 5.44 -7.64 -7.79
CA ARG A 81 4.81 -6.32 -7.70
C ARG A 81 5.30 -5.38 -8.80
N ARG A 82 6.59 -5.44 -9.13
CA ARG A 82 7.20 -4.67 -10.22
C ARG A 82 6.78 -5.19 -11.60
N GLU A 83 6.72 -6.50 -11.78
CA GLU A 83 6.21 -7.15 -13.01
C GLU A 83 4.79 -6.66 -13.33
N ASN A 84 3.92 -6.57 -12.32
CA ASN A 84 2.53 -6.14 -12.49
C ASN A 84 2.35 -4.61 -12.40
N GLY A 85 3.42 -3.84 -12.17
CA GLY A 85 3.35 -2.38 -12.02
C GLY A 85 2.58 -1.90 -10.79
N TRP A 86 2.44 -2.73 -9.75
CA TRP A 86 1.66 -2.43 -8.55
C TRP A 86 2.47 -1.71 -7.48
N THR A 87 1.83 -0.81 -6.74
CA THR A 87 2.37 -0.29 -5.47
C THR A 87 2.03 -1.23 -4.30
N GLN A 88 2.65 -1.04 -3.13
CA GLN A 88 2.24 -1.78 -1.92
C GLN A 88 0.77 -1.50 -1.56
N ALA A 89 0.29 -0.28 -1.82
CA ALA A 89 -1.10 0.08 -1.60
C ALA A 89 -2.05 -0.66 -2.55
N ASP A 90 -1.61 -0.95 -3.78
CA ASP A 90 -2.44 -1.68 -4.73
C ASP A 90 -2.53 -3.17 -4.36
N VAL A 91 -1.44 -3.77 -3.89
CA VAL A 91 -1.49 -5.13 -3.33
C VAL A 91 -2.43 -5.21 -2.13
N ALA A 92 -2.39 -4.23 -1.23
CA ALA A 92 -3.32 -4.17 -0.10
C ALA A 92 -4.79 -4.01 -0.56
N LYS A 93 -5.05 -3.22 -1.61
CA LYS A 93 -6.41 -3.08 -2.20
C LYS A 93 -6.88 -4.36 -2.88
N ASN A 94 -5.96 -5.15 -3.46
CA ASN A 94 -6.26 -6.42 -4.11
C ASN A 94 -6.55 -7.56 -3.11
N GLY A 95 -6.80 -7.26 -1.83
CA GLY A 95 -7.06 -8.25 -0.78
C GLY A 95 -5.80 -8.76 -0.07
N GLY A 96 -4.65 -8.12 -0.32
CA GLY A 96 -3.38 -8.47 0.30
C GLY A 96 -3.26 -8.01 1.75
N PRO A 97 -2.13 -8.30 2.40
CA PRO A 97 -1.86 -7.76 3.72
C PRO A 97 -1.75 -6.23 3.69
N SER A 98 -1.88 -5.61 4.87
CA SER A 98 -1.79 -4.15 4.99
C SER A 98 -0.45 -3.63 4.45
N THR A 99 -0.41 -2.39 3.97
CA THR A 99 0.82 -1.78 3.44
C THR A 99 1.97 -1.79 4.45
N GLY A 100 1.68 -1.62 5.73
CA GLY A 100 2.66 -1.73 6.82
C GLY A 100 3.22 -3.15 6.95
N MET A 101 2.35 -4.16 6.92
CA MET A 101 2.74 -5.57 6.95
C MET A 101 3.58 -5.94 5.72
N LEU A 102 3.15 -5.55 4.50
CA LEU A 102 3.93 -5.71 3.27
C LEU A 102 5.32 -5.08 3.38
N SER A 103 5.40 -3.87 3.94
CA SER A 103 6.66 -3.18 4.16
C SER A 103 7.58 -3.89 5.15
N GLN A 104 7.03 -4.59 6.15
CA GLN A 104 7.82 -5.41 7.06
C GLN A 104 8.33 -6.68 6.36
N ILE A 105 7.51 -7.32 5.52
CA ILE A 105 7.91 -8.50 4.73
C ILE A 105 9.02 -8.13 3.75
N GLU A 106 8.81 -7.10 2.93
CA GLU A 106 9.79 -6.67 1.91
C GLU A 106 11.13 -6.21 2.49
N ARG A 107 11.16 -5.79 3.76
CA ARG A 107 12.38 -5.36 4.47
C ARG A 107 12.92 -6.43 5.42
N CYS A 108 12.32 -7.61 5.45
CA CYS A 108 12.69 -8.70 6.35
C CYS A 108 12.73 -8.27 7.83
N LEU A 109 11.78 -7.43 8.25
CA LEU A 109 11.68 -6.90 9.62
C LEU A 109 10.82 -7.75 10.55
N MET A 110 10.35 -8.90 10.08
CA MET A 110 9.64 -9.89 10.88
C MET A 110 10.40 -11.20 10.78
N ASP A 111 10.27 -12.10 11.75
CA ASP A 111 10.93 -13.41 11.66
C ASP A 111 10.03 -14.47 11.01
N SER A 112 8.71 -14.39 11.25
CA SER A 112 7.74 -15.35 10.73
C SER A 112 6.40 -14.70 10.43
N PRO A 113 6.02 -14.51 9.15
CA PRO A 113 4.65 -14.13 8.80
C PRO A 113 3.66 -15.25 9.17
N ALA A 114 2.47 -14.87 9.61
CA ALA A 114 1.39 -15.83 9.85
C ALA A 114 0.88 -16.45 8.54
N GLU A 115 0.35 -17.68 8.58
CA GLU A 115 -0.19 -18.35 7.39
C GLU A 115 -1.30 -17.53 6.70
N GLU A 116 -2.13 -16.82 7.47
CA GLU A 116 -3.15 -15.93 6.91
C GLU A 116 -2.53 -14.79 6.07
N VAL A 117 -1.38 -14.28 6.50
CA VAL A 117 -0.65 -13.23 5.75
C VAL A 117 -0.08 -13.81 4.47
N LEU A 118 0.44 -15.04 4.51
CA LEU A 118 0.93 -15.75 3.32
C LEU A 118 -0.20 -16.03 2.32
N ALA A 119 -1.36 -16.49 2.79
CA ALA A 119 -2.52 -16.71 1.93
C ALA A 119 -3.03 -15.41 1.28
N LYS A 120 -3.01 -14.29 2.03
CA LYS A 120 -3.33 -12.96 1.49
C LYS A 120 -2.31 -12.50 0.44
N LEU A 121 -1.03 -12.82 0.60
CA LEU A 121 -0.02 -12.56 -0.42
C LEU A 121 -0.32 -13.37 -1.68
N ASP A 122 -0.61 -14.65 -1.55
CA ASP A 122 -0.92 -15.52 -2.70
C ASP A 122 -2.10 -14.96 -3.50
N ALA A 123 -3.19 -14.61 -2.81
CA ALA A 123 -4.37 -14.03 -3.45
C ALA A 123 -4.08 -12.68 -4.14
N ALA A 124 -3.38 -11.77 -3.46
CA ALA A 124 -3.17 -10.41 -3.96
C ALA A 124 -2.08 -10.30 -5.04
N LEU A 125 -1.13 -11.25 -5.07
CA LEU A 125 -0.07 -11.33 -6.07
C LEU A 125 -0.39 -12.28 -7.23
N GLU A 126 -1.62 -12.81 -7.24
CA GLU A 126 -2.10 -13.78 -8.24
C GLU A 126 -1.16 -14.99 -8.33
N TRP A 127 -0.75 -15.50 -7.18
CA TRP A 127 -0.02 -16.76 -7.07
C TRP A 127 -0.96 -17.91 -6.73
N PRO A 128 -0.61 -19.15 -7.13
CA PRO A 128 -1.25 -20.34 -6.59
C PRO A 128 -1.21 -20.34 -5.06
N ALA A 129 -2.26 -20.87 -4.42
CA ALA A 129 -2.29 -20.97 -2.96
C ALA A 129 -1.12 -21.82 -2.45
N GLY A 130 -0.43 -21.33 -1.42
CA GLY A 130 0.73 -21.99 -0.80
C GLY A 130 2.07 -21.58 -1.41
N THR A 131 2.10 -20.79 -2.49
CA THR A 131 3.34 -20.33 -3.15
C THR A 131 4.20 -19.51 -2.19
N ALA A 132 3.63 -18.51 -1.51
CA ALA A 132 4.34 -17.68 -0.54
C ALA A 132 4.93 -18.52 0.61
N GLY A 133 4.19 -19.54 1.07
CA GLY A 133 4.68 -20.48 2.07
C GLY A 133 5.80 -21.38 1.56
N SER A 134 5.73 -21.82 0.31
CA SER A 134 6.78 -22.63 -0.32
C SER A 134 8.06 -21.85 -0.56
N ILE A 135 7.96 -20.57 -0.95
CA ILE A 135 9.13 -19.68 -1.06
C ILE A 135 9.74 -19.46 0.33
N LEU A 136 8.91 -19.20 1.35
CA LEU A 136 9.38 -19.01 2.73
C LEU A 136 10.06 -20.26 3.28
N ARG A 137 9.61 -21.46 2.92
CA ARG A 137 10.27 -22.72 3.32
C ARG A 137 11.49 -23.07 2.45
N GLY A 138 11.78 -22.28 1.42
CA GLY A 138 12.82 -22.59 0.44
C GLY A 138 12.51 -23.83 -0.41
N THR A 139 11.26 -24.30 -0.46
CA THR A 139 10.86 -25.48 -1.24
C THR A 139 10.55 -25.16 -2.69
N GLU A 140 10.33 -23.88 -3.04
CA GLU A 140 9.96 -23.48 -4.38
C GLU A 140 10.74 -22.22 -4.83
N LEU A 141 11.65 -22.42 -5.78
CA LEU A 141 12.16 -21.37 -6.65
C LEU A 141 11.32 -21.38 -7.94
N VAL A 142 10.08 -20.90 -7.89
CA VAL A 142 9.30 -20.66 -9.12
C VAL A 142 9.89 -19.44 -9.83
N GLY A 143 10.90 -19.74 -10.66
CA GLY A 143 11.32 -18.94 -11.80
C GLY A 143 10.55 -19.34 -13.05
N ALA A 144 10.23 -18.32 -13.86
CA ALA A 144 9.82 -18.38 -15.26
C ALA A 144 8.40 -18.90 -15.58
N ASN A 145 7.52 -17.95 -15.90
CA ASN A 145 6.97 -17.85 -17.25
C ASN A 145 6.81 -16.38 -17.63
#